data_AF-A0A444Z7I4-F1
#
_entry.id   AF-A0A444Z7I4-F1
#
_cell.length_a   1.000
_cell.length_b   1.000
_cell.length_c   1.000
_cell.angle_alpha   90.00
_cell.angle_beta   90.00
_cell.angle_gamma   90.00
#
_symmetry.space_group_name_H-M   'P 1'
#
loop_
_entity.id
_entity.type
_entity.pdbx_description
1 polymer ?
#
loop_
_entity_poly.entity_id
_entity_poly.type
_entity_poly.pdbx_seq_one_letter_code
_entity_poly.pdbx_strand_id
1 'polypeptide(L)' 'MLTIECQKIQGAQNIVAKLTSLPFNQCLHSITTVDCQPSSAASGMLVFVSGNL' A
#
# COMPACT_ATOMS: atom_id res chain seq x y z
N MET A 1 -6.23 -6.63 -3.30
CA MET A 1 -5.09 -7.52 -2.99
C MET A 1 -3.95 -6.65 -2.49
N LEU A 2 -3.19 -7.08 -1.49
CA LEU A 2 -2.00 -6.40 -0.99
C LEU A 2 -0.79 -7.35 -1.10
N THR A 3 0.36 -6.83 -1.49
CA THR A 3 1.64 -7.52 -1.33
C THR A 3 2.54 -6.67 -0.44
N ILE A 4 3.08 -7.23 0.64
CA ILE A 4 3.98 -6.55 1.58
C ILE A 4 5.09 -7.53 2.00
N GLU A 5 6.35 -7.11 1.98
CA GLU A 5 7.50 -7.98 2.32
C GLU A 5 7.44 -9.36 1.64
N CYS A 6 7.20 -9.39 0.32
CA CYS A 6 7.04 -10.60 -0.51
C CYS A 6 5.83 -11.51 -0.17
N GLN A 7 4.94 -11.12 0.74
CA GLN A 7 3.73 -11.88 1.08
C GLN A 7 2.49 -11.33 0.35
N LYS A 8 1.79 -12.19 -0.41
CA LYS A 8 0.52 -11.85 -1.07
C LYS A 8 -0.66 -12.10 -0.14
N ILE A 9 -1.56 -11.13 -0.04
CA ILE A 9 -2.72 -11.14 0.85
C ILE A 9 -3.98 -10.78 0.06
N GLN A 10 -4.99 -11.63 0.15
CA GLN A 10 -6.27 -11.47 -0.56
C GLN A 10 -7.42 -11.26 0.42
N GLY A 11 -8.39 -10.43 0.03
CA GLY A 11 -9.56 -10.09 0.84
C GLY A 11 -9.30 -8.98 1.85
N ALA A 12 -10.28 -8.09 2.03
CA ALA A 12 -10.14 -6.92 2.90
C ALA A 12 -9.87 -7.29 4.38
N GLN A 13 -10.56 -8.30 4.90
CA GLN A 13 -10.39 -8.76 6.30
C GLN A 13 -8.95 -9.22 6.59
N ASN A 14 -8.36 -10.01 5.69
CA ASN A 14 -6.98 -10.48 5.84
C ASN A 14 -5.96 -9.34 5.71
N ILE A 15 -6.23 -8.36 4.84
CA ILE A 15 -5.38 -7.17 4.69
C ILE A 15 -5.36 -6.36 5.98
N VAL A 16 -6.53 -6.09 6.57
CA VAL A 16 -6.64 -5.36 7.84
C VAL A 16 -5.90 -6.11 8.94
N ALA A 17 -6.16 -7.42 9.10
CA ALA A 17 -5.50 -8.24 10.11
C ALA A 17 -3.97 -8.17 10.03
N LYS A 18 -3.40 -8.25 8.83
CA LYS A 18 -1.95 -8.11 8.63
C LYS A 18 -1.45 -6.73 9.04
N LEU A 19 -2.07 -5.65 8.55
CA LEU A 19 -1.61 -4.29 8.84
C LEU A 19 -1.69 -3.96 10.34
N THR A 20 -2.71 -4.45 11.04
CA THR A 20 -2.86 -4.26 12.50
C THR A 20 -1.93 -5.15 13.33
N SER A 21 -1.40 -6.23 12.77
CA SER A 21 -0.47 -7.14 13.46
C SER A 21 0.98 -6.64 13.50
N LEU A 22 1.29 -5.53 12.83
CA LEU A 22 2.66 -5.02 12.75
C LEU A 22 3.10 -4.48 14.13
N PRO A 23 4.35 -4.74 14.56
CA PRO A 23 4.79 -4.52 15.93
C PRO A 23 5.24 -3.07 16.19
N PHE A 24 4.38 -2.09 15.91
CA PHE A 24 4.63 -0.68 16.21
C PHE A 24 3.35 0.01 16.71
N ASN A 25 3.52 0.97 17.62
CA ASN A 25 2.41 1.78 18.11
C ASN A 25 2.11 2.97 17.18
N GLN A 26 3.14 3.50 16.53
CA GLN A 26 3.05 4.62 15.61
C GLN A 26 3.99 4.39 14.42
N CYS A 27 3.55 4.83 13.25
CA CYS A 27 4.28 4.71 11.99
C CYS A 27 4.05 5.99 11.18
N LEU A 28 5.09 6.81 10.99
CA LEU A 28 5.01 8.10 10.33
C LEU A 28 5.67 8.02 8.95
N HIS A 29 4.91 8.26 7.89
CA HIS A 29 5.44 8.22 6.53
C HIS A 29 5.74 9.63 6.05
N SER A 30 6.93 9.85 5.49
CA SER A 30 7.29 11.10 4.78
C SER A 30 7.34 10.83 3.29
N ILE A 31 6.41 11.41 2.53
CA ILE A 31 6.31 11.23 1.08
C ILE A 31 7.32 12.16 0.38
N THR A 32 8.09 11.62 -0.55
CA THR A 32 9.06 12.37 -1.37
C THR A 32 8.52 12.61 -2.77
N THR A 33 8.02 11.57 -3.44
CA THR A 33 7.41 11.71 -4.78
C THR A 33 6.10 10.95 -4.88
N VAL A 34 5.19 11.47 -5.72
CA VAL A 34 3.95 10.81 -6.11
C VAL A 34 3.79 10.98 -7.62
N ASP A 35 3.73 9.86 -8.34
CA ASP A 35 3.52 9.83 -9.78
C ASP A 35 2.19 9.12 -10.07
N CYS A 36 1.32 9.79 -10.83
CA CYS A 36 -0.02 9.30 -11.16
C CYS A 36 -0.17 9.16 -12.67
N GLN A 37 -0.64 8.00 -13.12
CA GLN A 37 -0.90 7.71 -14.54
C GLN A 37 -2.30 7.09 -14.71
N PRO A 38 -2.99 7.34 -15.83
CA PRO A 38 -4.19 6.56 -16.17
C PRO A 38 -3.83 5.07 -16.23
N SER A 39 -4.65 4.21 -15.62
CA SER A 39 -4.42 2.77 -15.73
C SER A 39 -5.12 2.20 -16.97
N SER A 40 -4.69 1.02 -17.39
CA SER A 40 -5.38 0.26 -18.45
C SER A 40 -6.72 -0.33 -17.99
N ALA A 41 -7.03 -0.27 -16.69
CA ALA A 41 -8.33 -0.66 -16.17
C ALA A 41 -9.35 0.46 -16.39
N ALA A 42 -10.60 0.09 -16.70
CA ALA A 42 -11.65 1.06 -16.97
C ALA A 42 -11.81 2.06 -15.81
N SER A 43 -11.60 3.35 -16.11
CA SER A 43 -11.65 4.45 -15.13
C SER A 43 -10.70 4.30 -13.93
N GLY A 44 -9.58 3.59 -14.11
CA GLY A 44 -8.59 3.38 -13.04
C GLY A 44 -7.41 4.35 -13.10
N MET A 45 -6.67 4.42 -12.00
CA MET A 45 -5.42 5.18 -11.86
C MET A 45 -4.33 4.26 -11.32
N LEU A 46 -3.12 4.37 -11.87
CA LEU A 46 -1.91 3.80 -11.32
C LEU A 46 -1.18 4.89 -10.53
N VAL A 47 -0.83 4.59 -9.28
CA VAL A 47 -0.15 5.53 -8.40
C VAL A 47 1.14 4.88 -7.91
N PHE A 48 2.26 5.58 -8.09
CA PHE A 48 3.55 5.23 -7.53
C PHE A 48 3.93 6.25 -6.46
N VAL A 49 4.27 5.77 -5.26
CA VAL A 49 4.63 6.60 -4.11
C VAL A 49 6.00 6.19 -3.62
N SER A 50 6.89 7.16 -3.42
CA SER A 50 8.21 6.96 -2.81
C SER A 50 8.39 7.89 -1.61
N GLY A 51 9.18 7.48 -0.63
CA GLY A 51 9.35 8.23 0.62
C GLY A 51 10.16 7.49 1.66
N ASN A 52 10.16 8.06 2.87
CA ASN A 52 10.81 7.52 4.06
C ASN A 52 9.77 7.07 5.10
N LEU A 53 10.18 6.13 5.95
CA LEU A 53 9.41 5.59 7.08
C LEU A 53 10.07 5.95 8.41
#